data_AF-A0A920DF78-F1
#
_entry.id   AF-A0A920DF78-F1
#
_cell.length_a   1.000
_cell.length_b   1.000
_cell.length_c   1.000
_cell.angle_alpha   90.00
_cell.angle_beta   90.00
_cell.angle_gamma   90.00
#
_symmetry.space_group_name_H-M   'P 1'
#
loop_
_entity.id
_entity.type
_entity.pdbx_description
1 polymer ?
#
loop_
_entity_poly.entity_id
_entity_poly.type
_entity_poly.pdbx_seq_one_letter_code
_entity_poly.pdbx_strand_id
1 'polypeptide(L)'
;MIESPMITFPLLILFLPLISFIILIFFGKKLPRQGDWVAVGSIVTTFILAVYLFVQMLTNYDANFSHGASLSWIDMGAFKIDLGILVDNLTIVMLLIVTLVSSCTHIFSLEYMKGDVRYNRYYAYLGLFTFSMNGIVLADNLISMYMSWELVGVSSYLLIGHWFEKDSAANASKKAFLTNRVGDIGFFIGIMLLYSAVGAFTFAPIFDSISGGEAIAGMTLTLAGLGIFMGAVGKSSQFPLHIWLPDAMEGPTPVSALMHAATMVAAGVYMCVRLFPIFTADALTVIAYIGAITAILAALTAITQNDIKKFWPTHS
;
A
#
# COMPACT_ATOMS: atom_id res chain seq x y z
N MET A 1 -23.69 15.02 -5.35
CA MET A 1 -23.05 13.75 -5.77
C MET A 1 -21.97 13.26 -4.77
N ILE A 2 -21.77 13.92 -3.61
CA ILE A 2 -20.84 13.53 -2.52
C ILE A 2 -21.64 13.27 -1.21
N GLU A 3 -22.92 12.93 -1.31
CA GLU A 3 -23.82 12.96 -0.14
C GLU A 3 -24.03 11.60 0.55
N SER A 4 -23.50 10.50 0.01
CA SER A 4 -23.57 9.23 0.72
C SER A 4 -22.43 9.13 1.75
N PRO A 5 -22.72 8.80 3.03
CA PRO A 5 -21.68 8.61 4.05
C PRO A 5 -20.65 7.54 3.66
N MET A 6 -21.03 6.61 2.77
CA MET A 6 -20.19 5.55 2.23
C MET A 6 -19.08 6.05 1.28
N ILE A 7 -19.17 7.27 0.76
CA ILE A 7 -18.13 7.89 -0.07
C ILE A 7 -17.35 8.92 0.76
N THR A 8 -18.05 9.70 1.58
CA THR A 8 -17.44 10.76 2.39
C THR A 8 -16.48 10.22 3.45
N PHE A 9 -16.83 9.14 4.15
CA PHE A 9 -15.96 8.58 5.18
C PHE A 9 -14.66 7.99 4.61
N PRO A 10 -14.66 7.21 3.52
CA PRO A 10 -13.43 6.81 2.84
C PRO A 10 -12.55 7.97 2.39
N LEU A 11 -13.13 9.06 1.86
CA LEU A 11 -12.36 10.26 1.51
C LEU A 11 -11.70 10.90 2.74
N LEU A 12 -12.41 10.96 3.88
CA LEU A 12 -11.82 11.43 5.14
C LEU A 12 -10.69 10.49 5.61
N ILE A 13 -10.89 9.17 5.54
CA ILE A 13 -9.87 8.17 5.89
C ILE A 13 -8.62 8.34 5.01
N LEU A 14 -8.79 8.68 3.73
CA LEU A 14 -7.70 8.97 2.82
C LEU A 14 -7.01 10.30 3.20
N PHE A 15 -7.73 11.41 3.25
CA PHE A 15 -7.10 12.74 3.32
C PHE A 15 -6.68 13.19 4.72
N LEU A 16 -7.27 12.67 5.80
CA LEU A 16 -6.89 13.06 7.17
C LEU A 16 -5.39 12.85 7.45
N PRO A 17 -4.79 11.67 7.19
CA PRO A 17 -3.34 11.47 7.34
C PRO A 17 -2.49 12.41 6.49
N LEU A 18 -2.96 12.79 5.29
CA LEU A 18 -2.26 13.73 4.42
C LEU A 18 -2.29 15.16 4.99
N ILE A 19 -3.44 15.60 5.51
CA ILE A 19 -3.57 16.89 6.19
C ILE A 19 -2.63 16.94 7.40
N SER A 20 -2.59 15.87 8.19
CA SER A 20 -1.66 15.72 9.30
C SER A 20 -0.19 15.83 8.85
N PHE A 21 0.20 15.13 7.78
CA PHE A 21 1.54 15.24 7.18
C PHE A 21 1.91 16.68 6.82
N ILE A 22 1.02 17.40 6.11
CA ILE A 22 1.24 18.78 5.70
C ILE A 22 1.42 19.67 6.94
N ILE A 23 0.55 19.55 7.94
CA ILE A 23 0.63 20.34 9.18
C ILE A 23 1.97 20.08 9.90
N LEU A 24 2.42 18.83 10.00
CA LEU A 24 3.64 18.48 10.72
C LEU A 24 4.93 18.90 10.01
N ILE A 25 4.97 18.83 8.67
CA ILE A 25 6.11 19.31 7.88
C ILE A 25 6.27 20.82 8.02
N PHE A 26 5.20 21.59 7.84
CA PHE A 26 5.29 23.05 7.79
C PHE A 26 5.20 23.72 9.16
N PHE A 27 4.39 23.18 10.07
CA PHE A 27 4.08 23.80 11.36
C PHE A 27 4.47 22.95 12.57
N GLY A 28 4.89 21.70 12.40
CA GLY A 28 5.15 20.77 13.52
C GLY A 28 6.09 21.34 14.59
N LYS A 29 7.19 22.00 14.21
CA LYS A 29 8.14 22.60 15.17
C LYS A 29 7.55 23.75 16.00
N LYS A 30 6.48 24.39 15.53
CA LYS A 30 5.80 25.50 16.22
C LYS A 30 4.66 25.03 17.12
N LEU A 31 4.25 23.76 16.99
CA LEU A 31 3.15 23.18 17.76
C LEU A 31 3.62 22.66 19.13
N PRO A 32 2.73 22.63 20.14
CA PRO A 32 3.03 21.98 21.41
C PRO A 32 3.35 20.50 21.18
N ARG A 33 4.33 19.96 21.92
CA ARG A 33 4.83 18.57 21.78
C ARG A 33 5.25 18.21 20.34
N GLN A 34 5.63 19.22 19.56
CA GLN A 34 5.98 19.11 18.14
C GLN A 34 4.88 18.51 17.24
N GLY A 35 3.61 18.56 17.68
CA GLY A 35 2.43 18.20 16.87
C GLY A 35 2.03 16.72 16.88
N ASP A 36 2.60 15.87 17.74
CA ASP A 36 2.23 14.45 17.87
C ASP A 36 0.72 14.19 17.97
N TRP A 37 0.00 15.01 18.72
CA TRP A 37 -1.45 14.93 18.91
C TRP A 37 -2.23 15.11 17.60
N VAL A 38 -1.70 15.85 16.61
CA VAL A 38 -2.32 16.00 15.28
C VAL A 38 -2.21 14.67 14.53
N ALA A 39 -1.04 14.03 14.56
CA ALA A 39 -0.80 12.73 13.93
C ALA A 39 -1.68 11.65 14.55
N VAL A 40 -1.61 11.51 15.87
CA VAL A 40 -2.35 10.48 16.60
C VAL A 40 -3.85 10.74 16.49
N GLY A 41 -4.31 11.98 16.69
CA GLY A 41 -5.71 12.35 16.57
C GLY A 41 -6.27 12.03 15.18
N SER A 42 -5.57 12.44 14.12
CA SER A 42 -5.95 12.13 12.74
C SER A 42 -6.13 10.64 12.51
N ILE A 43 -5.16 9.82 12.92
CA ILE A 43 -5.17 8.37 12.66
C ILE A 43 -6.21 7.64 13.51
N VAL A 44 -6.37 8.03 14.77
CA VAL A 44 -7.44 7.50 15.63
C VAL A 44 -8.81 7.83 15.05
N THR A 45 -9.01 9.04 14.53
CA THR A 45 -10.25 9.38 13.80
C THR A 45 -10.44 8.50 12.57
N THR A 46 -9.40 8.25 11.76
CA THR A 46 -9.51 7.33 10.62
C THR A 46 -9.88 5.91 11.04
N PHE A 47 -9.35 5.42 12.16
CA PHE A 47 -9.69 4.10 12.69
C PHE A 47 -11.15 4.03 13.16
N ILE A 48 -11.65 5.05 13.87
CA ILE A 48 -13.06 5.11 14.29
C ILE A 48 -13.99 5.10 13.06
N LEU A 49 -13.65 5.85 12.01
CA LEU A 49 -14.41 5.84 10.76
C LEU A 49 -14.37 4.48 10.05
N ALA A 50 -13.22 3.81 10.04
CA ALA A 50 -13.08 2.47 9.46
C ALA A 50 -13.90 1.42 10.24
N VAL A 51 -13.90 1.48 11.58
CA VAL A 51 -14.76 0.63 12.43
C VAL A 51 -16.24 0.88 12.13
N TYR A 52 -16.64 2.14 11.97
CA TYR A 52 -18.02 2.46 11.59
C TYR A 52 -18.41 1.85 10.24
N LEU A 53 -17.56 1.96 9.21
CA LEU A 53 -17.81 1.36 7.90
C LEU A 53 -17.87 -0.18 8.00
N PHE A 54 -17.00 -0.79 8.80
CA PHE A 54 -17.00 -2.23 9.03
C PHE A 54 -18.26 -2.72 9.74
N VAL A 55 -18.72 -2.01 10.77
CA VAL A 55 -19.99 -2.33 11.45
C VAL A 55 -21.17 -2.20 10.48
N GLN A 56 -21.21 -1.14 9.67
CA GLN A 56 -22.24 -0.95 8.64
C GLN A 56 -22.27 -2.10 7.62
N MET A 57 -21.09 -2.53 7.16
CA MET A 57 -20.92 -3.67 6.26
C MET A 57 -21.46 -4.97 6.87
N LEU A 58 -21.26 -5.20 8.16
CA LEU A 58 -21.78 -6.38 8.87
C LEU A 58 -23.30 -6.31 9.08
N THR A 59 -23.84 -5.13 9.41
CA THR A 59 -25.27 -4.97 9.69
C THR A 59 -26.13 -4.98 8.43
N ASN A 60 -25.62 -4.43 7.33
CA ASN A 60 -26.30 -4.34 6.04
C ASN A 60 -25.54 -5.17 5.00
N TYR A 61 -25.28 -6.44 5.31
CA TYR A 61 -24.46 -7.29 4.44
C TYR A 61 -25.11 -7.44 3.07
N ASP A 62 -24.42 -6.91 2.06
CA ASP A 62 -24.70 -7.11 0.64
C ASP A 62 -23.44 -7.67 -0.03
N ALA A 63 -23.59 -8.83 -0.67
CA ALA A 63 -22.48 -9.49 -1.36
C ALA A 63 -22.01 -8.69 -2.59
N ASN A 64 -22.89 -7.88 -3.19
CA ASN A 64 -22.59 -7.04 -4.35
C ASN A 64 -22.35 -5.57 -3.98
N PHE A 65 -22.10 -5.28 -2.70
CA PHE A 65 -21.82 -3.93 -2.23
C PHE A 65 -20.61 -3.34 -2.96
N SER A 66 -20.87 -2.33 -3.79
CA SER A 66 -19.85 -1.60 -4.53
C SER A 66 -20.32 -0.17 -4.77
N HIS A 67 -19.64 0.79 -4.16
CA HIS A 67 -19.84 2.21 -4.44
C HIS A 67 -18.57 2.80 -5.01
N GLY A 68 -18.69 3.37 -6.22
CA GLY A 68 -17.61 4.08 -6.89
C GLY A 68 -17.95 5.56 -7.02
N ALA A 69 -16.95 6.42 -6.86
CA ALA A 69 -17.03 7.81 -7.29
C ALA A 69 -15.74 8.16 -8.02
N SER A 70 -15.86 8.68 -9.25
CA SER A 70 -14.72 9.06 -10.07
C SER A 70 -14.82 10.52 -10.51
N LEU A 71 -13.66 11.17 -10.58
CA LEU A 71 -13.47 12.51 -11.09
C LEU A 71 -12.47 12.44 -12.24
N SER A 72 -12.76 13.11 -13.35
CA SER A 72 -11.79 13.15 -14.45
C SER A 72 -10.57 14.00 -14.05
N TRP A 73 -9.38 13.39 -14.14
CA TRP A 73 -8.12 14.04 -13.77
C TRP A 73 -7.39 14.58 -14.99
N ILE A 74 -7.25 13.74 -16.03
CA ILE A 74 -6.64 14.11 -17.31
C ILE A 74 -7.58 13.66 -18.43
N ASP A 75 -7.97 14.60 -19.27
CA ASP A 75 -8.75 14.35 -20.48
C ASP A 75 -8.02 14.92 -21.70
N MET A 76 -7.47 14.01 -22.53
CA MET A 76 -6.85 14.34 -23.82
C MET A 76 -7.64 13.70 -24.98
N GLY A 77 -8.95 13.49 -24.80
CA GLY A 77 -9.82 12.83 -25.78
C GLY A 77 -9.67 11.31 -25.78
N ALA A 78 -8.71 10.78 -26.54
CA ALA A 78 -8.48 9.32 -26.62
C ALA A 78 -7.79 8.75 -25.37
N PHE A 79 -7.12 9.60 -24.60
CA PHE A 79 -6.46 9.24 -23.36
C PHE A 79 -7.16 9.94 -22.20
N LYS A 80 -7.88 9.16 -21.40
CA LYS A 80 -8.62 9.64 -20.23
C LYS A 80 -8.18 8.90 -18.98
N ILE A 81 -7.75 9.66 -17.97
CA ILE A 81 -7.47 9.13 -16.63
C ILE A 81 -8.49 9.74 -15.69
N ASP A 82 -9.33 8.87 -15.14
CA ASP A 82 -10.24 9.22 -14.05
C ASP A 82 -9.56 8.84 -12.73
N LEU A 83 -9.63 9.73 -11.75
CA LEU A 83 -9.27 9.46 -10.36
C LEU A 83 -10.55 9.18 -9.60
N GLY A 84 -10.73 7.93 -9.17
CA GLY A 84 -11.85 7.58 -8.34
C GLY A 84 -11.47 6.79 -7.11
N ILE A 85 -12.51 6.57 -6.30
CA ILE A 85 -12.49 5.65 -5.18
C ILE A 85 -13.47 4.53 -5.43
N LEU A 86 -13.08 3.31 -5.07
CA LEU A 86 -13.93 2.13 -5.12
C LEU A 86 -14.02 1.54 -3.72
N VAL A 87 -15.24 1.51 -3.20
CA VAL A 87 -15.57 1.05 -1.84
C VAL A 87 -16.43 -0.20 -1.95
N ASP A 88 -15.81 -1.35 -1.69
CA ASP A 88 -16.44 -2.67 -1.59
C ASP A 88 -16.09 -3.33 -0.25
N ASN A 89 -16.60 -4.54 -0.03
CA ASN A 89 -16.36 -5.30 1.20
C ASN A 89 -14.85 -5.55 1.43
N LEU A 90 -14.09 -5.83 0.37
CA LEU A 90 -12.65 -6.06 0.46
C LEU A 90 -11.88 -4.79 0.88
N THR A 91 -12.22 -3.64 0.30
CA THR A 91 -11.68 -2.34 0.64
C THR A 91 -11.98 -1.98 2.10
N ILE A 92 -13.20 -2.23 2.60
CA ILE A 92 -13.57 -1.94 4.00
C ILE A 92 -12.74 -2.78 4.98
N VAL A 93 -12.60 -4.09 4.73
CA VAL A 93 -11.78 -4.97 5.57
C VAL A 93 -10.32 -4.52 5.58
N MET A 94 -9.77 -4.17 4.42
CA MET A 94 -8.38 -3.74 4.33
C MET A 94 -8.15 -2.37 4.98
N LEU A 95 -9.08 -1.42 4.83
CA LEU A 95 -9.01 -0.13 5.54
C LEU A 95 -9.03 -0.30 7.06
N LEU A 96 -9.84 -1.23 7.57
CA LEU A 96 -9.86 -1.55 9.01
C LEU A 96 -8.50 -2.03 9.49
N ILE A 97 -7.88 -2.98 8.77
CA ILE A 97 -6.57 -3.53 9.13
C ILE A 97 -5.48 -2.45 9.11
N VAL A 98 -5.44 -1.65 8.02
CA VAL A 98 -4.43 -0.59 7.85
C VAL A 98 -4.58 0.49 8.94
N THR A 99 -5.80 0.97 9.18
CA THR A 99 -6.04 2.01 10.18
C THR A 99 -5.84 1.51 11.62
N LEU A 100 -6.20 0.25 11.91
CA LEU A 100 -5.93 -0.39 13.21
C LEU A 100 -4.44 -0.42 13.49
N VAL A 101 -3.64 -1.03 12.62
CA VAL A 101 -2.19 -1.16 12.84
C VAL A 101 -1.50 0.20 12.80
N SER A 102 -1.93 1.10 11.91
CA SER A 102 -1.42 2.48 11.91
C SER A 102 -1.71 3.19 13.24
N SER A 103 -2.91 3.05 13.81
CA SER A 103 -3.26 3.65 15.10
C SER A 103 -2.39 3.12 16.24
N CYS A 104 -2.22 1.79 16.32
CA CYS A 104 -1.34 1.15 17.30
C CYS A 104 0.11 1.64 17.16
N THR A 105 0.63 1.72 15.94
CA THR A 105 1.99 2.21 15.67
C THR A 105 2.15 3.68 16.06
N HIS A 106 1.18 4.55 15.75
CA HIS A 106 1.25 5.97 16.10
C HIS A 106 1.26 6.18 17.62
N ILE A 107 0.42 5.43 18.35
CA ILE A 107 0.36 5.49 19.82
C ILE A 107 1.65 4.94 20.44
N PHE A 108 2.11 3.77 19.99
CA PHE A 108 3.35 3.16 20.50
C PHE A 108 4.57 4.06 20.24
N SER A 109 4.59 4.78 19.12
CA SER A 109 5.66 5.71 18.78
C SER A 109 5.78 6.90 19.74
N LEU A 110 4.75 7.22 20.53
CA LEU A 110 4.75 8.39 21.43
C LEU A 110 5.86 8.28 22.47
N GLU A 111 6.00 7.10 23.08
CA GLU A 111 7.05 6.84 24.07
C GLU A 111 8.34 6.38 23.39
N TYR A 112 8.25 5.58 22.31
CA TYR A 112 9.44 5.05 21.63
C TYR A 112 10.34 6.15 21.03
N MET A 113 9.75 7.18 20.42
CA MET A 113 10.49 8.27 19.76
C MET A 113 10.76 9.46 20.68
N LYS A 114 10.43 9.35 21.98
CA LYS A 114 10.55 10.46 22.93
C LYS A 114 11.99 10.93 23.04
N GLY A 115 12.20 12.23 22.81
CA GLY A 115 13.53 12.84 22.84
C GLY A 115 14.33 12.73 21.54
N ASP A 116 13.77 12.13 20.48
CA ASP A 116 14.41 12.13 19.15
C ASP A 116 14.43 13.54 18.56
N VAL A 117 15.56 13.92 17.96
CA VAL A 117 15.78 15.27 17.40
C VAL A 117 14.82 15.58 16.24
N ARG A 118 14.34 14.54 15.53
CA ARG A 118 13.53 14.63 14.31
C ARG A 118 12.12 14.07 14.53
N TYR A 119 11.63 14.13 15.76
CA TYR A 119 10.34 13.60 16.18
C TYR A 119 9.15 14.06 15.30
N ASN A 120 9.06 15.36 14.96
CA ASN A 120 7.99 15.85 14.10
C ASN A 120 8.02 15.28 12.66
N ARG A 121 9.23 15.10 12.10
CA ARG A 121 9.42 14.54 10.74
C ARG A 121 9.01 13.08 10.69
N TYR A 122 9.34 12.32 11.73
CA TYR A 122 8.93 10.93 11.88
C TYR A 122 7.40 10.79 11.77
N TYR A 123 6.64 11.56 12.58
CA TYR A 123 5.18 11.51 12.55
C TYR A 123 4.58 12.00 11.23
N ALA A 124 5.21 12.98 10.59
CA ALA A 124 4.80 13.40 9.25
C ALA A 124 4.92 12.24 8.26
N TYR A 125 6.09 11.59 8.18
CA TYR A 125 6.32 10.48 7.25
C TYR A 125 5.41 9.28 7.54
N LEU A 126 5.09 9.02 8.81
CA LEU A 126 4.15 7.97 9.21
C LEU A 126 2.72 8.26 8.73
N GLY A 127 2.29 9.53 8.78
CA GLY A 127 1.04 10.00 8.19
C GLY A 127 1.01 9.87 6.67
N LEU A 128 2.09 10.27 5.98
CA LEU A 128 2.24 10.12 4.53
C LEU A 128 2.17 8.66 4.10
N PHE A 129 2.81 7.77 4.87
CA PHE A 129 2.78 6.33 4.62
C PHE A 129 1.35 5.77 4.74
N THR A 130 0.61 6.17 5.79
CA THR A 130 -0.80 5.76 5.96
C THR A 130 -1.69 6.28 4.83
N PHE A 131 -1.51 7.55 4.42
CA PHE A 131 -2.21 8.11 3.25
C PHE A 131 -1.97 7.28 2.00
N SER A 132 -0.70 6.98 1.72
CA SER A 132 -0.28 6.24 0.53
C SER A 132 -0.88 4.83 0.53
N MET A 133 -0.89 4.15 1.67
CA MET A 133 -1.48 2.82 1.81
C MET A 133 -3.01 2.87 1.64
N ASN A 134 -3.70 3.83 2.25
CA ASN A 134 -5.15 4.01 2.06
C ASN A 134 -5.49 4.32 0.59
N GLY A 135 -4.60 5.03 -0.12
CA GLY A 135 -4.73 5.30 -1.55
C GLY A 135 -4.72 4.03 -2.40
N ILE A 136 -3.83 3.06 -2.10
CA ILE A 136 -3.82 1.75 -2.77
C ILE A 136 -5.14 1.02 -2.57
N VAL A 137 -5.66 1.04 -1.33
CA VAL A 137 -6.87 0.30 -0.93
C VAL A 137 -8.15 0.91 -1.50
N LEU A 138 -8.16 2.22 -1.73
CA LEU A 138 -9.30 2.93 -2.29
C LEU A 138 -9.28 3.07 -3.80
N ALA A 139 -8.15 2.76 -4.47
CA ALA A 139 -8.04 2.92 -5.90
C ALA A 139 -9.13 2.14 -6.67
N ASP A 140 -9.71 2.79 -7.68
CA ASP A 140 -10.67 2.21 -8.64
C ASP A 140 -10.03 1.87 -9.99
N ASN A 141 -8.78 2.31 -10.19
CA ASN A 141 -8.03 2.16 -11.43
C ASN A 141 -6.54 1.91 -11.18
N LEU A 142 -5.87 1.33 -12.17
CA LEU A 142 -4.47 0.92 -12.09
C LEU A 142 -3.50 2.10 -11.92
N ILE A 143 -3.81 3.27 -12.48
CA ILE A 143 -2.94 4.45 -12.38
C ILE A 143 -3.00 5.05 -10.98
N SER A 144 -4.19 5.18 -10.39
CA SER A 144 -4.37 5.62 -9.00
C SER A 144 -3.68 4.67 -8.02
N MET A 145 -3.82 3.37 -8.26
CA MET A 145 -3.11 2.34 -7.50
C MET A 145 -1.59 2.50 -7.64
N TYR A 146 -1.06 2.66 -8.86
CA TYR A 146 0.37 2.85 -9.12
C TYR A 146 0.93 4.13 -8.50
N MET A 147 0.22 5.26 -8.57
CA MET A 147 0.65 6.50 -7.91
C MET A 147 0.74 6.33 -6.39
N SER A 148 -0.25 5.67 -5.79
CA SER A 148 -0.24 5.36 -4.36
C SER A 148 0.87 4.36 -3.99
N TRP A 149 1.14 3.40 -4.88
CA TRP A 149 2.21 2.40 -4.78
C TRP A 149 3.61 3.03 -4.71
N GLU A 150 3.83 4.02 -5.56
CA GLU A 150 5.03 4.83 -5.64
C GLU A 150 5.20 5.68 -4.37
N LEU A 151 4.13 6.30 -3.89
CA LEU A 151 4.13 7.06 -2.64
C LEU A 151 4.43 6.17 -1.42
N VAL A 152 3.94 4.93 -1.38
CA VAL A 152 4.33 3.94 -0.35
C VAL A 152 5.83 3.65 -0.43
N GLY A 153 6.40 3.54 -1.63
CA GLY A 153 7.84 3.39 -1.83
C GLY A 153 8.63 4.58 -1.30
N VAL A 154 8.23 5.80 -1.64
CA VAL A 154 8.90 7.04 -1.18
C VAL A 154 8.80 7.20 0.34
N SER A 155 7.60 7.00 0.92
CA SER A 155 7.41 7.13 2.36
C SER A 155 8.17 6.07 3.15
N SER A 156 8.26 4.82 2.65
CA SER A 156 9.11 3.80 3.26
C SER A 156 10.60 4.13 3.22
N TYR A 157 11.08 4.72 2.12
CA TYR A 157 12.47 5.16 1.99
C TYR A 157 12.81 6.20 3.06
N LEU A 158 11.91 7.17 3.27
CA LEU A 158 12.06 8.21 4.29
C LEU A 158 12.01 7.65 5.72
N LEU A 159 11.17 6.63 5.98
CA LEU A 159 11.02 6.03 7.30
C LEU A 159 12.16 5.07 7.66
N ILE A 160 12.60 4.21 6.72
CA ILE A 160 13.78 3.33 6.92
C ILE A 160 15.03 4.20 7.10
N GLY A 161 15.14 5.26 6.31
CA GLY A 161 16.24 6.23 6.37
C GLY A 161 16.08 7.31 7.44
N HIS A 162 15.24 7.14 8.47
CA HIS A 162 15.01 8.20 9.48
C HIS A 162 16.31 8.65 10.16
N TRP A 163 17.18 7.70 10.52
CA TRP A 163 18.53 7.97 11.03
C TRP A 163 19.58 7.93 9.90
N PHE A 164 19.36 8.73 8.85
CA PHE A 164 20.22 8.81 7.65
C PHE A 164 21.70 9.15 7.91
N GLU A 165 22.04 9.68 9.09
CA GLU A 165 23.44 9.94 9.49
C GLU A 165 24.22 8.64 9.72
N LYS A 166 23.53 7.52 9.94
CA LYS A 166 24.13 6.20 10.02
C LYS A 166 24.22 5.61 8.62
N ASP A 167 25.44 5.33 8.15
CA ASP A 167 25.67 4.78 6.81
C ASP A 167 24.89 3.49 6.55
N SER A 168 24.71 2.64 7.57
CA SER A 168 23.90 1.41 7.43
C SER A 168 22.44 1.71 7.12
N ALA A 169 21.82 2.69 7.79
CA ALA A 169 20.43 3.08 7.56
C ALA A 169 20.25 3.78 6.20
N ALA A 170 21.22 4.62 5.80
CA ALA A 170 21.25 5.25 4.49
C ALA A 170 21.39 4.21 3.36
N ASN A 171 22.21 3.18 3.54
CA ASN A 171 22.37 2.11 2.56
C ASN A 171 21.16 1.16 2.53
N ALA A 172 20.58 0.83 3.69
CA ALA A 172 19.38 0.02 3.80
C ALA A 172 18.18 0.66 3.09
N SER A 173 17.92 1.95 3.33
CA SER A 173 16.85 2.69 2.66
C SER A 173 17.04 2.73 1.14
N LYS A 174 18.25 2.99 0.64
CA LYS A 174 18.56 2.94 -0.80
C LYS A 174 18.32 1.54 -1.38
N LYS A 175 18.79 0.49 -0.71
CA LYS A 175 18.59 -0.89 -1.14
C LYS A 175 17.11 -1.24 -1.23
N ALA A 176 16.32 -0.87 -0.22
CA ALA A 176 14.87 -1.04 -0.22
C ALA A 176 14.18 -0.28 -1.36
N PHE A 177 14.54 0.99 -1.55
CA PHE A 177 13.94 1.79 -2.61
C PHE A 177 14.27 1.26 -4.01
N LEU A 178 15.54 0.91 -4.27
CA LEU A 178 15.97 0.41 -5.57
C LEU A 178 15.41 -0.98 -5.88
N THR A 179 15.36 -1.88 -4.88
CA THR A 179 14.82 -3.23 -5.09
C THR A 179 13.32 -3.18 -5.39
N ASN A 180 12.57 -2.34 -4.65
CA ASN A 180 11.16 -2.09 -4.93
C ASN A 180 10.95 -1.46 -6.31
N ARG A 181 11.80 -0.52 -6.70
CA ARG A 181 11.74 0.15 -8.01
C ARG A 181 11.79 -0.84 -9.18
N VAL A 182 12.61 -1.90 -9.07
CA VAL A 182 12.68 -2.94 -10.11
C VAL A 182 11.34 -3.65 -10.28
N GLY A 183 10.65 -3.96 -9.18
CA GLY A 183 9.29 -4.52 -9.23
C GLY A 183 8.27 -3.52 -9.81
N ASP A 184 8.38 -2.25 -9.41
CA ASP A 184 7.49 -1.17 -9.84
C ASP A 184 7.59 -0.89 -11.37
N ILE A 185 8.75 -1.13 -11.99
CA ILE A 185 8.91 -1.09 -13.46
C ILE A 185 8.09 -2.21 -14.13
N GLY A 186 8.15 -3.44 -13.58
CA GLY A 186 7.35 -4.56 -14.07
C GLY A 186 5.85 -4.26 -13.95
N PHE A 187 5.43 -3.68 -12.82
CA PHE A 187 4.06 -3.26 -12.61
C PHE A 187 3.61 -2.26 -13.68
N PHE A 188 4.42 -1.22 -13.93
CA PHE A 188 4.11 -0.22 -14.95
C PHE A 188 3.99 -0.83 -16.36
N ILE A 189 4.87 -1.76 -16.73
CA ILE A 189 4.79 -2.49 -18.00
C ILE A 189 3.46 -3.26 -18.09
N GLY A 190 3.05 -3.93 -17.01
CA GLY A 190 1.75 -4.62 -16.94
C GLY A 190 0.56 -3.68 -17.18
N ILE A 191 0.58 -2.49 -16.57
CA ILE A 191 -0.45 -1.46 -16.79
C ILE A 191 -0.49 -1.03 -18.26
N MET A 192 0.67 -0.77 -18.87
CA MET A 192 0.75 -0.35 -20.27
C MET A 192 0.26 -1.43 -21.24
N LEU A 193 0.54 -2.71 -20.95
CA LEU A 193 0.03 -3.83 -21.76
C LEU A 193 -1.50 -3.91 -21.69
N LEU A 194 -2.09 -3.81 -20.49
CA LEU A 194 -3.56 -3.78 -20.35
C LEU A 194 -4.18 -2.58 -21.06
N TYR A 195 -3.58 -1.39 -20.90
CA TYR A 195 -4.06 -0.19 -21.58
C TYR A 195 -4.00 -0.32 -23.10
N SER A 196 -2.92 -0.90 -23.64
CA SER A 196 -2.74 -1.05 -25.10
C SER A 196 -3.84 -1.89 -25.76
N ALA A 197 -4.50 -2.76 -25.01
CA ALA A 197 -5.50 -3.67 -25.56
C ALA A 197 -6.94 -3.40 -25.09
N VAL A 198 -7.16 -2.86 -23.89
CA VAL A 198 -8.51 -2.42 -23.44
C VAL A 198 -8.78 -0.94 -23.72
N GLY A 199 -7.75 -0.09 -23.70
CA GLY A 199 -7.89 1.36 -23.82
C GLY A 199 -8.40 2.07 -22.56
N ALA A 200 -8.47 1.37 -21.41
CA ALA A 200 -8.93 1.91 -20.14
C ALA A 200 -7.99 1.52 -18.98
N PHE A 201 -7.96 2.35 -17.94
CA PHE A 201 -7.19 2.09 -16.71
C PHE A 201 -8.07 1.59 -15.54
N THR A 202 -9.39 1.80 -15.63
CA THR A 202 -10.37 1.47 -14.59
C THR A 202 -10.61 -0.04 -14.52
N PHE A 203 -10.82 -0.56 -13.31
CA PHE A 203 -10.97 -2.00 -13.12
C PHE A 203 -12.18 -2.61 -13.83
N ALA A 204 -13.35 -1.96 -13.77
CA ALA A 204 -14.58 -2.51 -14.35
C ALA A 204 -14.47 -2.79 -15.87
N PRO A 205 -14.07 -1.82 -16.73
CA PRO A 205 -13.87 -2.10 -18.16
C PRO A 205 -12.83 -3.20 -18.45
N ILE A 206 -11.78 -3.30 -17.63
CA ILE A 206 -10.75 -4.33 -17.79
C ILE A 206 -11.36 -5.71 -17.50
N PHE A 207 -12.12 -5.85 -16.42
CA PHE A 207 -12.75 -7.11 -16.04
C PHE A 207 -13.85 -7.51 -17.05
N ASP A 208 -14.62 -6.56 -17.53
CA ASP A 208 -15.64 -6.78 -18.57
C ASP A 208 -14.99 -7.28 -19.87
N SER A 209 -13.87 -6.66 -20.28
CA SER A 209 -13.13 -7.06 -21.48
C SER A 209 -12.54 -8.47 -21.40
N ILE A 210 -12.10 -8.89 -20.21
CA ILE A 210 -11.56 -10.24 -19.96
C ILE A 210 -12.70 -11.27 -19.99
N SER A 211 -13.83 -10.97 -19.33
CA SER A 211 -14.99 -11.88 -19.26
C SER A 211 -15.71 -12.04 -20.61
N GLY A 212 -15.74 -10.97 -21.42
CA GLY A 212 -16.29 -10.99 -22.78
C GLY A 212 -15.40 -11.72 -23.79
N GLY A 213 -14.10 -11.89 -23.51
CA GLY A 213 -13.14 -12.60 -24.37
C GLY A 213 -12.73 -11.84 -25.63
N GLU A 214 -13.03 -10.54 -25.74
CA GLU A 214 -12.93 -9.79 -27.00
C GLU A 214 -11.65 -8.95 -27.15
N ALA A 215 -11.01 -8.51 -26.06
CA ALA A 215 -9.93 -7.50 -26.15
C ALA A 215 -8.54 -7.98 -25.71
N ILE A 216 -8.44 -8.83 -24.68
CA ILE A 216 -7.17 -9.34 -24.16
C ILE A 216 -7.31 -10.85 -23.91
N ALA A 217 -6.59 -11.65 -24.69
CA ALA A 217 -6.56 -13.10 -24.52
C ALA A 217 -5.16 -13.67 -24.71
N GLY A 218 -4.91 -14.83 -24.10
CA GLY A 218 -3.68 -15.59 -24.26
C GLY A 218 -2.45 -14.94 -23.64
N MET A 219 -1.32 -14.98 -24.38
CA MET A 219 -0.01 -14.62 -23.86
C MET A 219 0.09 -13.17 -23.37
N THR A 220 -0.58 -12.22 -24.01
CA THR A 220 -0.56 -10.81 -23.62
C THR A 220 -1.19 -10.59 -22.24
N LEU A 221 -2.29 -11.29 -21.94
CA LEU A 221 -2.92 -11.23 -20.61
C LEU A 221 -2.00 -11.82 -19.55
N THR A 222 -1.39 -12.98 -19.84
CA THR A 222 -0.43 -13.62 -18.93
C THR A 222 0.76 -12.71 -18.65
N LEU A 223 1.36 -12.09 -19.69
CA LEU A 223 2.47 -11.16 -19.52
C LEU A 223 2.07 -9.89 -18.76
N ALA A 224 0.87 -9.35 -19.00
CA ALA A 224 0.36 -8.20 -18.28
C ALA A 224 0.14 -8.51 -16.79
N GLY A 225 -0.49 -9.66 -16.49
CA GLY A 225 -0.67 -10.17 -15.14
C GLY A 225 0.65 -10.43 -14.44
N LEU A 226 1.63 -11.06 -15.09
CA LEU A 226 2.96 -11.26 -14.53
C LEU A 226 3.69 -9.94 -14.29
N GLY A 227 3.56 -8.96 -15.20
CA GLY A 227 4.09 -7.60 -15.00
C GLY A 227 3.52 -6.96 -13.74
N ILE A 228 2.20 -6.97 -13.58
CA ILE A 228 1.53 -6.50 -12.35
C ILE A 228 2.05 -7.26 -11.13
N PHE A 229 2.18 -8.59 -11.22
CA PHE A 229 2.69 -9.40 -10.13
C PHE A 229 4.13 -9.08 -9.74
N MET A 230 4.99 -8.65 -10.67
CA MET A 230 6.34 -8.18 -10.32
C MET A 230 6.32 -7.00 -9.35
N GLY A 231 5.30 -6.13 -9.42
CA GLY A 231 5.06 -5.09 -8.42
C GLY A 231 4.81 -5.68 -7.03
N ALA A 232 3.93 -6.69 -6.95
CA ALA A 232 3.66 -7.40 -5.70
C ALA A 232 4.92 -8.08 -5.15
N VAL A 233 5.68 -8.77 -6.00
CA VAL A 233 6.94 -9.43 -5.62
C VAL A 233 7.93 -8.44 -5.00
N GLY A 234 8.03 -7.23 -5.55
CA GLY A 234 8.85 -6.15 -5.01
C GLY A 234 8.42 -5.73 -3.60
N LYS A 235 7.20 -5.17 -3.47
CA LYS A 235 6.71 -4.62 -2.18
C LYS A 235 6.48 -5.66 -1.11
N SER A 236 6.09 -6.87 -1.49
CA SER A 236 5.93 -8.00 -0.56
C SER A 236 7.23 -8.75 -0.30
N SER A 237 8.37 -8.29 -0.82
CA SER A 237 9.67 -8.89 -0.57
C SER A 237 9.69 -10.41 -0.86
N GLN A 238 9.06 -10.80 -1.97
CA GLN A 238 9.07 -12.20 -2.38
C GLN A 238 10.34 -12.52 -3.17
N PHE A 239 10.66 -13.80 -3.30
CA PHE A 239 11.74 -14.24 -4.17
C PHE A 239 11.47 -13.77 -5.63
N PRO A 240 12.46 -13.21 -6.34
CA PRO A 240 13.86 -13.00 -5.97
C PRO A 240 14.16 -11.66 -5.28
N LEU A 241 13.21 -10.73 -5.22
CA LEU A 241 13.39 -9.36 -4.71
C LEU A 241 13.37 -9.24 -3.17
N HIS A 242 13.42 -10.36 -2.45
CA HIS A 242 13.36 -10.42 -0.98
C HIS A 242 14.51 -9.74 -0.21
N ILE A 243 15.61 -9.41 -0.89
CA ILE A 243 16.90 -9.04 -0.27
C ILE A 243 16.87 -7.75 0.56
N TRP A 244 15.86 -6.91 0.39
CA TRP A 244 15.80 -5.60 1.05
C TRP A 244 15.18 -5.64 2.44
N LEU A 245 14.33 -6.63 2.72
CA LEU A 245 13.52 -6.71 3.94
C LEU A 245 14.35 -6.86 5.22
N PRO A 246 15.40 -7.72 5.27
CA PRO A 246 16.19 -7.85 6.50
C PRO A 246 16.95 -6.57 6.85
N ASP A 247 17.32 -5.77 5.86
CA ASP A 247 18.06 -4.52 6.06
C ASP A 247 17.12 -3.36 6.43
N ALA A 248 15.83 -3.44 6.04
CA ALA A 248 14.83 -2.45 6.42
C ALA A 248 14.60 -2.36 7.95
N MET A 249 15.10 -3.32 8.73
CA MET A 249 15.09 -3.30 10.20
C MET A 249 15.98 -2.22 10.84
N GLU A 250 16.78 -1.52 10.05
CA GLU A 250 17.52 -0.33 10.50
C GLU A 250 16.62 0.85 10.86
N GLY A 251 15.36 0.86 10.36
CA GLY A 251 14.37 1.85 10.73
C GLY A 251 13.91 1.74 12.19
N PRO A 252 13.16 2.75 12.70
CA PRO A 252 12.54 2.67 14.02
C PRO A 252 11.64 1.44 14.14
N THR A 253 11.69 0.73 15.28
CA THR A 253 10.88 -0.50 15.50
C THR A 253 9.37 -0.33 15.16
N PRO A 254 8.70 0.79 15.48
CA PRO A 254 7.29 0.95 15.13
C PRO A 254 7.05 1.00 13.61
N VAL A 255 8.01 1.51 12.83
CA VAL A 255 7.94 1.54 11.36
C VAL A 255 7.99 0.13 10.80
N SER A 256 8.93 -0.69 11.26
CA SER A 256 9.03 -2.08 10.85
C SER A 256 7.71 -2.82 11.18
N ALA A 257 7.16 -2.63 12.37
CA ALA A 257 5.87 -3.21 12.73
C ALA A 257 4.75 -2.81 11.75
N LEU A 258 4.64 -1.52 11.39
CA LEU A 258 3.65 -1.04 10.43
C LEU A 258 3.83 -1.65 9.04
N MET A 259 5.07 -1.65 8.53
CA MET A 259 5.41 -2.08 7.17
C MET A 259 5.20 -3.59 6.97
N HIS A 260 5.61 -4.40 7.94
CA HIS A 260 5.58 -5.87 7.81
C HIS A 260 4.25 -6.48 8.23
N ALA A 261 3.56 -5.93 9.24
CA ALA A 261 2.36 -6.56 9.75
C ALA A 261 1.11 -6.29 8.90
N ALA A 262 1.01 -5.12 8.26
CA ALA A 262 -0.30 -4.68 7.73
C ALA A 262 -0.30 -3.84 6.47
N THR A 263 0.84 -3.36 5.97
CA THR A 263 0.83 -2.32 4.93
C THR A 263 1.65 -2.68 3.71
N MET A 264 2.97 -2.48 3.71
CA MET A 264 3.80 -2.64 2.51
C MET A 264 3.76 -4.08 1.98
N VAL A 265 3.90 -5.09 2.84
CA VAL A 265 3.84 -6.49 2.40
C VAL A 265 2.41 -6.90 2.06
N ALA A 266 1.43 -6.43 2.82
CA ALA A 266 0.02 -6.72 2.58
C ALA A 266 -0.53 -6.04 1.30
N ALA A 267 0.07 -4.95 0.85
CA ALA A 267 -0.33 -4.24 -0.38
C ALA A 267 -0.19 -5.13 -1.63
N GLY A 268 0.89 -5.92 -1.72
CA GLY A 268 1.07 -6.91 -2.80
C GLY A 268 -0.01 -7.97 -2.80
N VAL A 269 -0.33 -8.54 -1.64
CA VAL A 269 -1.38 -9.54 -1.52
C VAL A 269 -2.76 -8.94 -1.82
N TYR A 270 -3.05 -7.76 -1.28
CA TYR A 270 -4.29 -7.02 -1.56
C TYR A 270 -4.46 -6.76 -3.06
N MET A 271 -3.41 -6.30 -3.74
CA MET A 271 -3.42 -6.09 -5.19
C MET A 271 -3.70 -7.41 -5.94
N CYS A 272 -3.05 -8.51 -5.56
CA CYS A 272 -3.29 -9.81 -6.19
C CYS A 272 -4.73 -10.30 -6.03
N VAL A 273 -5.35 -10.07 -4.86
CA VAL A 273 -6.76 -10.43 -4.63
C VAL A 273 -7.70 -9.52 -5.43
N ARG A 274 -7.47 -8.20 -5.41
CA ARG A 274 -8.30 -7.21 -6.11
C ARG A 274 -8.25 -7.38 -7.63
N LEU A 275 -7.07 -7.73 -8.16
CA LEU A 275 -6.82 -7.93 -9.58
C LEU A 275 -6.91 -9.41 -9.98
N PHE A 276 -7.51 -10.26 -9.15
CA PHE A 276 -7.65 -11.70 -9.42
C PHE A 276 -8.14 -12.02 -10.84
N PRO A 277 -9.16 -11.31 -11.41
CA PRO A 277 -9.63 -11.59 -12.77
C PRO A 277 -8.58 -11.39 -13.88
N ILE A 278 -7.50 -10.65 -13.63
CA ILE A 278 -6.42 -10.41 -14.61
C ILE A 278 -5.44 -11.58 -14.68
N PHE A 279 -5.30 -12.38 -13.62
CA PHE A 279 -4.30 -13.46 -13.59
C PHE A 279 -4.84 -14.72 -14.28
N THR A 280 -4.21 -15.09 -15.39
CA THR A 280 -4.46 -16.36 -16.09
C THR A 280 -3.99 -17.55 -15.27
N ALA A 281 -4.41 -18.78 -15.64
CA ALA A 281 -3.96 -20.00 -14.98
C ALA A 281 -2.42 -20.15 -14.96
N ASP A 282 -1.75 -19.76 -16.03
CA ASP A 282 -0.28 -19.77 -16.12
C ASP A 282 0.34 -18.74 -15.16
N ALA A 283 -0.21 -17.52 -15.09
CA ALA A 283 0.23 -16.50 -14.15
C ALA A 283 0.03 -16.95 -12.69
N LEU A 284 -1.13 -17.53 -12.37
CA LEU A 284 -1.42 -18.07 -11.04
C LEU A 284 -0.46 -19.20 -10.64
N THR A 285 -0.05 -20.03 -11.61
CA THR A 285 0.94 -21.08 -11.39
C THR A 285 2.31 -20.49 -11.01
N VAL A 286 2.74 -19.43 -11.71
CA VAL A 286 3.98 -18.71 -11.37
C VAL A 286 3.88 -18.04 -9.99
N ILE A 287 2.74 -17.42 -9.68
CA ILE A 287 2.47 -16.82 -8.36
C ILE A 287 2.60 -17.89 -7.26
N ALA A 288 2.00 -19.06 -7.47
CA ALA A 288 2.07 -20.17 -6.53
C ALA A 288 3.51 -20.66 -6.32
N TYR A 289 4.31 -20.81 -7.39
CA TYR A 289 5.71 -21.20 -7.28
C TYR A 289 6.54 -20.16 -6.53
N ILE A 290 6.39 -18.87 -6.85
CA ILE A 290 7.12 -17.79 -6.18
C ILE A 290 6.73 -17.72 -4.69
N GLY A 291 5.45 -17.86 -4.38
CA GLY A 291 4.96 -17.94 -3.00
C GLY A 291 5.55 -19.12 -2.23
N ALA A 292 5.55 -20.32 -2.83
CA ALA A 292 6.10 -21.53 -2.23
C ALA A 292 7.61 -21.43 -1.98
N ILE A 293 8.37 -20.94 -2.96
CA ILE A 293 9.82 -20.71 -2.83
C ILE A 293 10.09 -19.70 -1.72
N THR A 294 9.35 -18.59 -1.71
CA THR A 294 9.49 -17.54 -0.69
C THR A 294 9.22 -18.11 0.71
N ALA A 295 8.15 -18.88 0.89
CA ALA A 295 7.81 -19.47 2.18
C ALA A 295 8.89 -20.44 2.68
N ILE A 296 9.43 -21.31 1.80
CA ILE A 296 10.50 -22.25 2.16
C ILE A 296 11.79 -21.50 2.52
N LEU A 297 12.21 -20.53 1.71
CA LEU A 297 13.41 -19.74 1.97
C LEU A 297 13.30 -18.91 3.25
N ALA A 298 12.14 -18.30 3.49
CA ALA A 298 11.87 -17.54 4.70
C ALA A 298 11.94 -18.46 5.95
N ALA A 299 11.34 -19.65 5.89
CA ALA A 299 11.41 -20.62 6.98
C ALA A 299 12.86 -21.11 7.25
N LEU A 300 13.62 -21.42 6.20
CA LEU A 300 15.02 -21.88 6.35
C LEU A 300 15.93 -20.79 6.91
N THR A 301 15.78 -19.54 6.43
CA THR A 301 16.58 -18.41 6.91
C THR A 301 16.25 -18.08 8.36
N ALA A 302 14.97 -18.10 8.74
CA ALA A 302 14.51 -17.84 10.10
C ALA A 302 15.19 -18.74 11.14
N ILE A 303 15.33 -20.05 10.87
CA ILE A 303 15.96 -21.01 11.78
C ILE A 303 17.43 -20.66 12.08
N THR A 304 18.09 -19.94 11.17
CA THR A 304 19.50 -19.57 11.27
C THR A 304 19.74 -18.13 11.76
N GLN A 305 18.68 -17.34 11.96
CA GLN A 305 18.81 -15.95 12.39
C GLN A 305 18.99 -15.82 13.90
N ASN A 306 20.02 -15.07 14.31
CA ASN A 306 20.32 -14.79 15.73
C ASN A 306 19.81 -13.42 16.19
N ASP A 307 19.32 -12.58 15.28
CA ASP A 307 18.79 -11.24 15.58
C ASP A 307 17.24 -11.28 15.57
N ILE A 308 16.63 -11.01 16.72
CA ILE A 308 15.17 -11.01 16.90
C ILE A 308 14.47 -10.07 15.91
N LYS A 309 15.09 -8.92 15.56
CA LYS A 309 14.49 -7.98 14.61
C LYS A 309 14.52 -8.49 13.18
N LYS A 310 15.53 -9.28 12.80
CA LYS A 310 15.62 -9.90 11.48
C LYS A 310 14.84 -11.22 11.37
N PHE A 311 14.45 -11.78 12.51
CA PHE A 311 13.69 -13.01 12.62
C PHE A 311 12.17 -12.83 12.40
N TRP A 312 11.55 -11.76 12.93
CA TRP A 312 10.10 -11.50 12.71
C TRP A 312 9.66 -11.23 11.27
N PRO A 313 10.42 -10.49 10.44
CA PRO A 313 10.04 -10.24 9.06
C PRO A 313 10.08 -11.50 8.19
N THR A 314 10.80 -12.55 8.58
CA THR A 314 10.82 -13.83 7.85
C THR A 314 9.58 -14.70 8.11
N HIS A 315 8.66 -14.28 8.99
CA HIS A 315 7.42 -15.00 9.31
C HIS A 315 6.13 -14.32 8.82
N SER A 316 6.20 -13.08 8.35
CA SER A 316 5.08 -12.26 7.84
C SER A 316 4.94 -12.37 6.34
#